data_AF-A0A6I9MH35-F1
#
_entry.id   AF-A0A6I9MH35-F1
#
_cell.length_a   1.000
_cell.length_b   1.000
_cell.length_c   1.000
_cell.angle_alpha   90.00
_cell.angle_beta   90.00
_cell.angle_gamma   90.00
#
_symmetry.space_group_name_H-M   'P 1'
#
loop_
_entity.id
_entity.type
_entity.pdbx_description
1 polymer ?
#
loop_
_entity_poly.entity_id
_entity_poly.type
_entity_poly.pdbx_seq_one_letter_code
_entity_poly.pdbx_strand_id
1 'polypeptide(L)'
;MIDDDYVCVLLQVIGGRLRLVYEECDDGSDDFWCHMYSPLIHSIGWSRSIGHRFKRSDVSKKLNVQLDAPGQVFAKVKEVDQSGFWFEDTMKLEAIDPLNLSAICVATVRKVLADGYLMIGIDGSEAADGSDWFCYHSMSPSIFPAGFCEINNIELTPPR
;
A
#
# COMPACT_ATOMS: atom_id res chain seq x y z
N MET A 1 -3.58 -2.63 -0.64
CA MET A 1 -3.18 -2.91 0.74
C MET A 1 -4.16 -2.18 1.63
N ILE A 2 -5.00 -2.95 2.31
CA ILE A 2 -6.02 -2.45 3.23
C ILE A 2 -5.29 -1.80 4.43
N ASP A 3 -5.97 -0.91 5.14
CA ASP A 3 -5.47 0.05 6.13
C ASP A 3 -4.36 -0.38 7.11
N ASP A 4 -4.25 -1.67 7.44
CA ASP A 4 -3.20 -2.20 8.31
C ASP A 4 -2.14 -3.00 7.53
N ASP A 5 -0.86 -2.71 7.81
CA ASP A 5 0.24 -3.61 7.42
C ASP A 5 0.37 -4.80 8.38
N TYR A 6 0.76 -5.93 7.82
CA TYR A 6 1.00 -7.19 8.54
C TYR A 6 2.43 -7.68 8.33
N VAL A 7 3.00 -8.30 9.36
CA VAL A 7 4.28 -9.00 9.23
C VAL A 7 4.08 -10.29 8.46
N CYS A 8 4.96 -10.55 7.49
CA CYS A 8 4.92 -11.73 6.65
C CYS A 8 6.27 -12.45 6.62
N VAL A 9 6.22 -13.76 6.40
CA VAL A 9 7.37 -14.65 6.30
C VAL A 9 7.52 -15.12 4.87
N LEU A 10 8.75 -15.10 4.36
CA LEU A 10 9.09 -15.63 3.04
C LEU A 10 9.13 -17.16 3.06
N LEU A 11 8.21 -17.79 2.31
CA LEU A 11 8.16 -19.25 2.17
C LEU A 11 8.84 -19.76 0.90
N GLN A 12 8.70 -19.03 -0.21
CA GLN A 12 9.20 -19.50 -1.50
C GLN A 12 9.62 -18.35 -2.41
N VAL A 13 10.64 -18.61 -3.23
CA VAL A 13 11.08 -17.72 -4.32
C VAL A 13 11.06 -18.48 -5.63
N ILE A 14 10.33 -17.98 -6.63
CA ILE A 14 10.29 -18.54 -7.99
C ILE A 14 10.47 -17.40 -9.00
N GLY A 15 11.61 -17.35 -9.67
CA GLY A 15 11.85 -16.39 -10.76
C GLY A 15 11.64 -14.92 -10.36
N GLY A 16 12.04 -14.55 -9.14
CA GLY A 16 11.84 -13.18 -8.61
C GLY A 16 10.46 -12.93 -7.98
N ARG A 17 9.54 -13.89 -8.04
CA ARG A 17 8.28 -13.85 -7.28
C ARG A 17 8.44 -14.49 -5.91
N LEU A 18 7.92 -13.82 -4.90
CA LEU A 18 7.94 -14.21 -3.50
C LEU A 18 6.56 -14.74 -3.11
N ARG A 19 6.52 -15.89 -2.44
CA ARG A 19 5.35 -16.36 -1.70
C ARG A 19 5.51 -15.97 -0.24
N LEU A 20 4.63 -15.11 0.23
CA LEU A 20 4.65 -14.55 1.58
C LEU A 20 3.43 -15.08 2.35
N VAL A 21 3.63 -15.54 3.57
CA VAL A 21 2.56 -15.95 4.50
C VAL A 21 2.53 -15.00 5.67
N TYR A 22 1.34 -14.60 6.12
CA TYR A 22 1.18 -13.74 7.28
C TYR A 22 1.64 -14.46 8.56
N GLU A 23 2.40 -13.78 9.43
CA GLU A 23 2.98 -14.36 10.65
C GLU A 23 1.90 -14.92 11.60
N GLU A 24 0.71 -14.33 11.59
CA GLU A 24 -0.41 -14.74 12.43
C GLU A 24 -1.22 -15.92 11.86
N CYS A 25 -0.95 -16.34 10.62
CA CYS A 25 -1.62 -17.45 9.97
C CYS A 25 -0.97 -18.78 10.37
N ASP A 26 -1.49 -19.39 11.44
CA ASP A 26 -0.91 -20.62 12.03
C ASP A 26 -0.96 -21.83 11.06
N ASP A 27 -1.89 -21.89 10.11
CA ASP A 27 -2.01 -22.98 9.12
C ASP A 27 -1.28 -22.72 7.80
N GLY A 28 -0.71 -21.52 7.63
CA GLY A 28 0.02 -21.10 6.43
C GLY A 28 -0.82 -21.07 5.15
N SER A 29 -2.15 -21.04 5.27
CA SER A 29 -3.07 -21.00 4.13
C SER A 29 -3.33 -19.58 3.60
N ASP A 30 -3.17 -18.58 4.46
CA ASP A 30 -3.30 -17.16 4.10
C ASP A 30 -1.96 -16.63 3.58
N ASP A 31 -1.80 -16.73 2.27
CA ASP A 31 -0.61 -16.33 1.54
C ASP A 31 -0.92 -15.35 0.42
N PHE A 32 0.12 -14.66 -0.04
CA PHE A 32 0.06 -13.91 -1.28
C PHE A 32 1.38 -13.98 -2.04
N TRP A 33 1.27 -13.73 -3.36
CA TRP A 33 2.41 -13.67 -4.26
C TRP A 33 2.66 -12.24 -4.71
N CYS A 34 3.91 -11.81 -4.69
CA CYS A 34 4.33 -10.54 -5.27
C CYS A 34 5.73 -10.65 -5.91
N HIS A 35 6.10 -9.68 -6.75
CA HIS A 35 7.49 -9.58 -7.21
C HIS A 35 8.39 -9.06 -6.07
N MET A 36 9.67 -9.42 -6.07
CA MET A 36 10.66 -8.94 -5.09
C MET A 36 10.87 -7.41 -5.08
N TYR A 37 10.42 -6.72 -6.13
CA TYR A 37 10.43 -5.26 -6.24
C TYR A 37 9.03 -4.65 -6.15
N SER A 38 8.06 -5.42 -5.63
CA SER A 38 6.70 -4.92 -5.44
C SER A 38 6.72 -3.71 -4.51
N PRO A 39 5.99 -2.63 -4.82
CA PRO A 39 5.83 -1.50 -3.90
C PRO A 39 4.95 -1.86 -2.69
N LEU A 40 4.42 -3.08 -2.66
CA LEU A 40 3.57 -3.62 -1.60
C LEU A 40 4.36 -4.26 -0.45
N ILE A 41 5.68 -4.33 -0.53
CA ILE A 41 6.49 -4.95 0.52
C ILE A 41 7.53 -3.96 1.03
N HIS A 42 7.67 -3.91 2.36
CA HIS A 42 8.54 -2.97 3.04
C HIS A 42 9.34 -3.67 4.14
N SER A 43 10.47 -3.07 4.53
CA SER A 43 11.28 -3.58 5.63
C SER A 43 10.56 -3.45 6.97
N ILE A 44 10.91 -4.31 7.92
CA ILE A 44 10.41 -4.21 9.30
C ILE A 44 10.67 -2.81 9.86
N GLY A 45 9.63 -2.22 10.49
CA GLY A 45 9.67 -0.87 11.05
C GLY A 45 9.22 0.24 10.09
N TRP A 46 9.02 -0.05 8.79
CA TRP A 46 8.61 0.94 7.80
C TRP A 46 7.29 1.63 8.15
N SER A 47 6.24 0.88 8.51
CA SER A 47 4.92 1.44 8.80
C SER A 47 4.99 2.45 9.96
N ARG A 48 5.74 2.12 11.02
CA ARG A 48 6.02 3.04 12.13
C ARG A 48 6.77 4.28 11.66
N SER A 49 7.76 4.15 10.79
CA SER A 49 8.58 5.28 10.33
C SER A 49 7.78 6.30 9.52
N ILE A 50 6.85 5.84 8.68
CA ILE A 50 6.05 6.74 7.84
C ILE A 50 4.72 7.16 8.47
N GLY A 51 4.32 6.55 9.58
CA GLY A 51 3.04 6.80 10.24
C GLY A 51 1.85 6.04 9.65
N HIS A 52 2.11 4.93 8.97
CA HIS A 52 1.12 3.98 8.48
C HIS A 52 0.65 3.05 9.62
N ARG A 53 -0.62 2.66 9.61
CA ARG A 53 -1.15 1.74 10.62
C ARG A 53 -0.60 0.32 10.38
N PHE A 54 -0.44 -0.43 11.46
CA PHE A 54 0.10 -1.78 11.40
C PHE A 54 -0.43 -2.61 12.55
N LYS A 55 -0.63 -3.90 12.29
CA LYS A 55 -1.02 -4.87 13.31
C LYS A 55 0.19 -5.27 14.14
N ARG A 56 0.02 -5.31 15.47
CA ARG A 56 1.10 -5.69 16.38
C ARG A 56 1.28 -7.21 16.37
N SER A 57 2.48 -7.65 16.01
CA SER A 57 2.89 -9.06 16.12
C SER A 57 3.09 -9.47 17.59
N ASP A 58 2.57 -10.64 17.98
CA ASP A 58 2.87 -11.25 19.28
C ASP A 58 4.29 -11.83 19.30
N VAL A 59 5.22 -11.04 19.83
CA VAL A 59 6.67 -11.37 19.94
C VAL A 59 6.93 -12.69 20.68
N SER A 60 5.98 -13.15 21.49
CA SER A 60 6.05 -14.37 22.29
C SER A 60 6.11 -15.68 21.47
N LYS A 61 5.76 -15.66 20.18
CA LYS A 61 5.79 -16.86 19.30
C LYS A 61 7.12 -17.10 18.56
N LYS A 62 8.17 -16.27 18.75
CA LYS A 62 9.49 -16.45 18.11
C LYS A 62 10.28 -17.65 18.67
N LEU A 63 9.79 -18.87 18.42
CA LEU A 63 10.49 -20.13 18.70
C LEU A 63 11.47 -20.55 17.59
N ASN A 64 11.39 -19.92 16.42
CA ASN A 64 12.33 -20.10 15.31
C ASN A 64 13.06 -18.78 15.04
N VAL A 65 14.37 -18.85 14.76
CA VAL A 65 15.20 -17.68 14.42
C VAL A 65 14.79 -17.16 13.03
N GLN A 66 13.67 -16.45 12.95
CA GLN A 66 13.32 -15.63 11.79
C GLN A 66 14.11 -14.34 11.87
N LEU A 67 14.90 -14.09 10.83
CA LEU A 67 15.69 -12.88 10.67
C LEU A 67 14.90 -11.88 9.83
N ASP A 68 14.95 -10.62 10.23
CA ASP A 68 14.37 -9.52 9.46
C ASP A 68 15.11 -9.40 8.11
N ALA A 69 14.36 -9.22 7.02
CA ALA A 69 14.95 -8.98 5.72
C ALA A 69 15.73 -7.63 5.75
N PRO A 70 16.99 -7.58 5.28
CA PRO A 70 17.76 -6.35 5.26
C PRO A 70 17.09 -5.27 4.40
N GLY A 71 16.97 -4.04 4.90
CA GLY A 71 16.28 -2.96 4.18
C GLY A 71 16.80 -2.70 2.76
N GLN A 72 18.05 -3.05 2.47
CA GLN A 72 18.69 -2.86 1.17
C GLN A 72 18.12 -3.77 0.06
N VAL A 73 17.40 -4.83 0.41
CA VAL A 73 16.83 -5.76 -0.59
C VAL A 73 15.48 -5.28 -1.15
N PHE A 74 14.86 -4.30 -0.49
CA PHE A 74 13.61 -3.70 -0.94
C PHE A 74 13.85 -2.68 -2.05
N ALA A 75 12.86 -2.50 -2.92
CA ALA A 75 12.92 -1.52 -3.98
C ALA A 75 13.12 -0.12 -3.39
N LYS A 76 14.12 0.61 -3.89
CA LYS A 76 14.35 2.00 -3.48
C LYS A 76 13.23 2.87 -4.01
N VAL A 77 12.59 3.60 -3.10
CA VAL A 77 11.61 4.62 -3.45
C VAL A 77 12.34 5.93 -3.67
N LYS A 78 11.86 6.71 -4.65
CA LYS A 78 12.46 8.00 -4.98
C LYS A 78 12.10 9.02 -3.91
N GLU A 79 13.10 9.71 -3.38
CA GLU A 79 12.91 10.79 -2.42
C GLU A 79 12.13 11.95 -3.07
N VAL A 80 11.22 12.53 -2.29
CA VAL A 80 10.38 13.66 -2.67
C VAL A 80 10.50 14.77 -1.64
N ASP A 81 10.44 16.01 -2.09
CA ASP A 81 10.45 17.18 -1.20
C ASP A 81 9.01 17.53 -0.80
N GLN A 82 8.68 17.25 0.46
CA GLN A 82 7.36 17.57 1.04
C GLN A 82 7.33 18.95 1.72
N SER A 83 8.39 19.76 1.63
CA SER A 83 8.46 21.07 2.30
C SER A 83 7.76 22.21 1.54
N GLY A 84 7.51 22.02 0.24
CA GLY A 84 6.84 22.98 -0.63
C GLY A 84 5.34 22.73 -0.79
N PHE A 85 4.79 23.04 -1.97
CA PHE A 85 3.44 22.65 -2.34
C PHE A 85 3.34 21.13 -2.38
N TRP A 86 2.44 20.57 -1.59
CA TRP A 86 2.28 19.13 -1.44
C TRP A 86 0.80 18.74 -1.51
N PHE A 87 0.54 17.43 -1.54
CA PHE A 87 -0.79 16.91 -1.32
C PHE A 87 -1.31 17.34 0.05
N GLU A 88 -2.61 17.60 0.14
CA GLU A 88 -3.31 17.89 1.37
C GLU A 88 -4.48 16.93 1.53
N ASP A 89 -4.88 16.71 2.78
CA ASP A 89 -6.09 15.95 3.09
C ASP A 89 -7.28 16.57 2.34
N THR A 90 -8.21 15.73 1.92
CA THR A 90 -9.42 16.07 1.13
C THR A 90 -9.21 16.39 -0.35
N MET A 91 -7.96 16.50 -0.83
CA MET A 91 -7.71 16.68 -2.26
C MET A 91 -8.29 15.52 -3.08
N LYS A 92 -8.94 15.86 -4.21
CA LYS A 92 -9.52 14.91 -5.15
C LYS A 92 -8.53 14.53 -6.24
N LEU A 93 -8.57 13.26 -6.63
CA LEU A 93 -7.77 12.70 -7.70
C LEU A 93 -8.50 11.51 -8.34
N GLU A 94 -7.88 10.88 -9.34
CA GLU A 94 -8.34 9.62 -9.92
C GLU A 94 -7.32 8.53 -9.58
N ALA A 95 -7.77 7.32 -9.22
CA ALA A 95 -6.87 6.23 -8.85
C ALA A 95 -7.37 4.87 -9.34
N ILE A 96 -6.44 3.97 -9.65
CA ILE A 96 -6.78 2.55 -9.88
C ILE A 96 -7.30 1.97 -8.57
N ASP A 97 -8.42 1.24 -8.60
CA ASP A 97 -8.94 0.54 -7.43
C ASP A 97 -8.10 -0.73 -7.14
N PRO A 98 -7.42 -0.86 -5.99
CA PRO A 98 -6.67 -2.06 -5.64
C PRO A 98 -7.51 -3.34 -5.56
N LEU A 99 -8.81 -3.22 -5.33
CA LEU A 99 -9.75 -4.34 -5.30
C LEU A 99 -10.35 -4.64 -6.68
N ASN A 100 -10.23 -3.72 -7.62
CA ASN A 100 -10.67 -3.87 -8.99
C ASN A 100 -9.70 -3.18 -9.97
N LEU A 101 -8.61 -3.88 -10.30
CA LEU A 101 -7.51 -3.33 -11.10
C LEU A 101 -7.90 -2.89 -12.53
N SER A 102 -9.12 -3.19 -13.00
CA SER A 102 -9.63 -2.70 -14.29
C SER A 102 -10.36 -1.36 -14.19
N ALA A 103 -10.57 -0.82 -12.99
CA ALA A 103 -11.30 0.42 -12.77
C ALA A 103 -10.38 1.54 -12.30
N ILE A 104 -10.50 2.70 -12.95
CA ILE A 104 -10.05 3.99 -12.41
C ILE A 104 -11.26 4.66 -11.79
N CYS A 105 -11.15 5.09 -10.54
CA CYS A 105 -12.24 5.65 -9.75
C CYS A 105 -11.91 7.07 -9.30
N VAL A 106 -12.96 7.84 -8.99
CA VAL A 106 -12.81 9.07 -8.21
C VAL A 106 -12.30 8.71 -6.81
N ALA A 107 -11.28 9.41 -6.34
CA ALA A 107 -10.62 9.13 -5.08
C ALA A 107 -10.26 10.40 -4.32
N THR A 108 -10.03 10.24 -3.02
CA THR A 108 -9.71 11.33 -2.10
C THR A 108 -8.45 11.03 -1.31
N VAL A 109 -7.54 12.01 -1.17
CA VAL A 109 -6.44 11.95 -0.19
C VAL A 109 -7.04 12.03 1.21
N ARG A 110 -6.92 10.94 1.97
CA ARG A 110 -7.46 10.84 3.34
C ARG A 110 -6.44 11.16 4.41
N LYS A 111 -5.17 10.89 4.13
CA LYS A 111 -4.07 11.21 5.03
C LYS A 111 -2.77 11.34 4.26
N VAL A 112 -2.02 12.40 4.51
CA VAL A 112 -0.63 12.52 4.07
C VAL A 112 0.30 11.86 5.09
N LEU A 113 1.18 10.98 4.61
CA LEU A 113 2.20 10.29 5.41
C LEU A 113 3.60 10.85 5.09
N ALA A 114 4.59 10.45 5.87
CA ALA A 114 5.97 10.81 5.58
C ALA A 114 6.51 10.06 4.34
N ASP A 115 7.68 10.47 3.86
CA ASP A 115 8.41 9.86 2.74
C ASP A 115 7.59 9.74 1.46
N GLY A 116 6.66 10.69 1.23
CA GLY A 116 5.89 10.76 0.01
C GLY A 116 4.67 9.84 -0.06
N TYR A 117 4.32 9.12 1.00
CA TYR A 117 3.17 8.22 1.02
C TYR A 117 1.86 8.94 1.35
N LEU A 118 0.76 8.41 0.82
CA LEU A 118 -0.59 8.95 0.91
C LEU A 118 -1.56 7.80 1.20
N MET A 119 -2.47 7.98 2.16
CA MET A 119 -3.67 7.14 2.27
C MET A 119 -4.76 7.72 1.40
N ILE A 120 -5.31 6.90 0.50
CA ILE A 120 -6.30 7.31 -0.48
C ILE A 120 -7.54 6.43 -0.33
N GLY A 121 -8.70 7.06 -0.20
CA GLY A 121 -10.00 6.40 -0.21
C GLY A 121 -10.66 6.47 -1.58
N ILE A 122 -11.33 5.38 -1.99
CA ILE A 122 -12.12 5.33 -3.23
C ILE A 122 -13.55 5.81 -2.93
N ASP A 123 -13.96 6.91 -3.53
CA ASP A 123 -15.22 7.59 -3.18
C ASP A 123 -16.44 6.66 -3.35
N GLY A 124 -17.31 6.61 -2.33
CA GLY A 124 -18.54 5.79 -2.31
C GLY A 124 -18.32 4.32 -1.93
N SER A 125 -17.07 3.86 -1.79
CA SER A 125 -16.75 2.50 -1.34
C SER A 125 -16.11 2.45 0.04
N GLU A 126 -16.02 3.59 0.73
CA GLU A 126 -15.29 3.74 1.99
C GLU A 126 -16.06 3.28 3.24
N ALA A 127 -15.35 2.58 4.12
CA ALA A 127 -15.78 2.19 5.44
C ALA A 127 -15.73 3.39 6.38
N ALA A 128 -16.70 3.47 7.31
CA ALA A 128 -16.83 4.60 8.22
C ALA A 128 -15.62 4.78 9.17
N ASP A 129 -14.85 3.71 9.40
CA ASP A 129 -13.64 3.69 10.23
C ASP A 129 -12.34 3.91 9.45
N GLY A 130 -12.44 4.11 8.13
CA GLY A 130 -11.30 4.28 7.22
C GLY A 130 -10.44 3.02 7.07
N SER A 131 -10.99 1.84 7.35
CA SER A 131 -10.28 0.55 7.24
C SER A 131 -9.97 0.14 5.79
N ASP A 132 -10.51 0.83 4.80
CA ASP A 132 -10.36 0.54 3.38
C ASP A 132 -9.65 1.66 2.61
N TRP A 133 -8.91 2.49 3.31
CA TRP A 133 -7.96 3.40 2.67
C TRP A 133 -6.75 2.61 2.19
N PHE A 134 -6.27 2.96 1.00
CA PHE A 134 -5.14 2.32 0.37
C PHE A 134 -3.93 3.24 0.38
N CYS A 135 -2.77 2.67 0.76
CA CYS A 135 -1.51 3.40 0.73
C CYS A 135 -0.93 3.45 -0.69
N TYR A 136 -0.65 4.65 -1.17
CA TYR A 136 0.04 4.93 -2.43
C TYR A 136 1.20 5.87 -2.19
N HIS A 137 2.31 5.68 -2.92
CA HIS A 137 3.34 6.71 -3.00
C HIS A 137 2.87 7.83 -3.95
N SER A 138 3.24 9.08 -3.67
CA SER A 138 2.96 10.27 -4.51
C SER A 138 3.43 10.16 -5.96
N MET A 139 4.41 9.29 -6.21
CA MET A 139 4.91 8.96 -7.55
C MET A 139 4.38 7.64 -8.13
N SER A 140 3.34 7.08 -7.51
CA SER A 140 2.71 5.85 -8.00
C SER A 140 2.15 6.08 -9.41
N PRO A 141 2.36 5.15 -10.35
CA PRO A 141 1.74 5.21 -11.68
C PRO A 141 0.23 4.89 -11.64
N SER A 142 -0.32 4.57 -10.46
CA SER A 142 -1.71 4.19 -10.25
C SER A 142 -2.59 5.34 -9.72
N ILE A 143 -2.02 6.55 -9.57
CA ILE A 143 -2.76 7.76 -9.18
C ILE A 143 -2.59 8.82 -10.25
N PHE A 144 -3.65 9.58 -10.52
CA PHE A 144 -3.74 10.51 -11.63
C PHE A 144 -4.42 11.81 -11.20
N PRO A 145 -4.09 12.95 -11.81
CA PRO A 145 -4.82 14.19 -11.58
C PRO A 145 -6.29 14.04 -12.03
N ALA A 146 -7.19 14.79 -11.40
CA ALA A 146 -8.58 14.86 -11.84
C ALA A 146 -8.67 15.32 -13.32
N GLY A 147 -9.51 14.65 -14.10
CA GLY A 147 -9.66 14.85 -15.54
C GLY A 147 -8.76 13.95 -16.40
N PHE A 148 -7.91 13.10 -15.80
CA PHE A 148 -7.04 12.19 -16.55
C PHE A 148 -7.85 11.23 -17.44
N CYS A 149 -8.89 10.60 -16.90
CA CYS A 149 -9.74 9.70 -17.67
C CYS A 149 -10.43 10.41 -18.84
N GLU A 150 -10.96 11.61 -18.60
CA GLU A 150 -11.64 12.42 -19.63
C GLU A 150 -10.68 12.74 -20.79
N ILE A 151 -9.48 13.24 -20.49
CA ILE A 151 -8.49 13.63 -21.50
C ILE A 151 -8.02 12.44 -22.33
N ASN A 152 -7.92 11.26 -21.72
CA ASN A 152 -7.40 10.06 -22.36
C ASN A 152 -8.49 9.12 -22.92
N ASN A 153 -9.76 9.54 -22.89
CA ASN A 153 -10.90 8.74 -23.33
C ASN A 153 -10.95 7.35 -22.65
N ILE A 154 -10.74 7.36 -21.32
CA ILE A 154 -10.86 6.21 -20.44
C ILE A 154 -12.16 6.36 -19.63
N GLU A 155 -12.86 5.25 -19.39
CA GLU A 155 -14.06 5.25 -18.57
C GLU A 155 -13.69 5.47 -17.09
N LEU A 156 -14.13 6.59 -16.53
CA LEU A 156 -14.02 6.87 -15.10
C LEU A 156 -15.19 6.22 -14.35
N THR A 157 -14.88 5.44 -13.34
CA THR A 157 -15.91 4.89 -12.44
C THR A 157 -16.38 5.97 -11.47
N PRO A 158 -17.67 6.37 -11.51
CA PRO A 158 -18.21 7.37 -10.60
C PRO A 158 -18.30 6.83 -9.17
N PRO A 159 -18.39 7.71 -8.15
CA PRO A 159 -18.68 7.29 -6.78
C PRO A 159 -19.97 6.45 -6.73
N ARG A 160 -19.96 5.40 -5.90
CA ARG A 160 -21.15 4.56 -5.66
C ARG A 160 -22.25 5.27 -4.90
#